data_AF-T1BDZ9-F1
#
_entry.id   AF-T1BDZ9-F1
#
_cell.length_a   1.000
_cell.length_b   1.000
_cell.length_c   1.000
_cell.angle_alpha   90.00
_cell.angle_beta   90.00
_cell.angle_gamma   90.00
#
_symmetry.space_group_name_H-M   'P 1'
#
loop_
_entity.id
_entity.type
_entity.pdbx_description
1 polymer ?
#
loop_
_entity_poly.entity_id
_entity_poly.type
_entity_poly.pdbx_seq_one_letter_code
_entity_poly.pdbx_strand_id
1 'polypeptide(L)'
;MPAFPRTLRLLATVTLLVAVAGCAIQPARDEDPWQGMNRKVFNFNQKFDNAIAKPVARGYVKVTSTEVRLLVSNFFDNLQMPISIVNDVLQVRPVGAAQNTGRFLVNSTIGLAGLFDPAGKLGLRADPTDFGVTLAR
;
A
#
# COMPACT_ATOMS: atom_id res chain seq x y z
N MET A 1 48.43 19.08 -22.27
CA MET A 1 47.29 19.38 -21.37
C MET A 1 47.87 19.73 -20.00
N PRO A 2 47.71 20.95 -19.46
CA PRO A 2 48.35 21.31 -18.20
C PRO A 2 47.76 20.49 -17.05
N ALA A 3 48.61 19.76 -16.33
CA ALA A 3 48.21 19.00 -15.16
C ALA A 3 47.91 19.97 -14.02
N PHE A 4 46.63 20.14 -13.67
CA PHE A 4 46.23 20.97 -12.54
C PHE A 4 46.93 20.53 -11.24
N PRO A 5 47.40 21.48 -10.41
CA PRO A 5 48.10 21.17 -9.17
C PRO A 5 47.19 20.40 -8.20
N ARG A 6 47.76 19.46 -7.45
CA ARG A 6 47.03 18.58 -6.50
C ARG A 6 46.15 19.36 -5.52
N THR A 7 46.60 20.56 -5.13
CA THR A 7 45.87 21.47 -4.24
C THR A 7 44.55 21.96 -4.83
N LEU A 8 44.52 22.28 -6.13
CA LEU A 8 43.31 22.73 -6.82
C LEU A 8 42.29 21.60 -6.98
N ARG A 9 42.77 20.36 -7.18
CA ARG A 9 41.90 19.18 -7.23
C ARG A 9 41.29 18.87 -5.87
N LEU A 10 42.08 18.96 -4.80
CA LEU A 10 41.61 18.76 -3.42
C LEU A 10 40.57 19.80 -3.02
N LEU A 11 40.82 21.08 -3.31
CA LEU A 11 39.85 22.15 -3.08
C LEU A 11 38.55 21.89 -3.85
N ALA A 12 38.63 21.57 -5.14
CA ALA A 12 37.44 21.28 -5.95
C ALA A 12 36.64 20.08 -5.41
N THR A 13 37.30 19.01 -4.94
CA THR A 13 36.62 17.86 -4.33
C THR A 13 35.96 18.20 -3.01
N VAL A 14 36.59 19.04 -2.17
CA VAL A 14 36.01 19.48 -0.89
C VAL A 14 34.80 20.37 -1.14
N THR A 15 34.89 21.32 -2.06
CA THR A 15 33.76 22.21 -2.40
C THR A 15 32.58 21.42 -2.98
N LEU A 16 32.86 20.40 -3.81
CA LEU A 16 31.83 19.50 -4.35
C LEU A 16 31.15 18.69 -3.24
N LEU A 17 31.92 18.12 -2.30
CA LEU A 17 31.38 17.36 -1.17
C LEU A 17 30.48 18.21 -0.27
N VAL A 18 30.87 19.47 -0.01
CA VAL A 18 30.07 20.41 0.79
C VAL A 18 28.79 20.82 0.06
N ALA A 19 28.85 21.05 -1.25
CA ALA A 19 27.67 21.39 -2.05
C ALA A 19 26.64 20.24 -2.10
N VAL A 20 27.09 18.98 -2.19
CA VAL A 20 26.19 17.80 -2.16
C VAL A 20 25.55 17.60 -0.79
N ALA A 21 26.25 17.94 0.30
CA ALA A 21 25.71 17.83 1.66
C ALA A 21 24.58 18.84 1.96
N GLY A 22 24.51 19.96 1.22
CA GLY A 22 23.51 21.02 1.42
C GLY A 22 22.12 20.75 0.85
N CYS A 23 21.96 19.81 -0.09
CA CYS A 23 20.70 19.59 -0.81
C CYS A 23 19.69 18.65 -0.13
N ALA A 24 19.99 18.09 1.05
CA ALA A 24 19.20 16.99 1.61
C ALA A 24 18.45 17.28 2.92
N ILE A 25 18.59 18.46 3.52
CA ILE A 25 17.89 18.77 4.78
C ILE A 25 16.65 19.58 4.47
N GLN A 26 15.59 18.88 4.07
CA GLN A 26 14.25 19.46 4.05
C GLN A 26 13.78 19.53 5.52
N PRO A 27 13.48 20.72 6.08
CA PRO A 27 12.94 20.80 7.43
C PRO A 27 11.64 19.99 7.50
N ALA A 28 11.44 19.26 8.60
CA ALA A 28 10.22 18.49 8.81
C ALA A 28 9.02 19.44 8.64
N ARG A 29 8.24 19.20 7.59
CA ARG A 29 7.01 19.91 7.31
C ARG A 29 5.99 19.50 8.35
N ASP A 30 5.74 20.35 9.35
CA ASP A 30 4.66 20.18 10.32
C ASP A 30 3.33 20.64 9.68
N GLU A 31 2.94 19.92 8.63
CA GLU A 31 1.81 20.21 7.75
C GLU A 31 0.51 19.52 8.20
N ASP A 32 0.36 19.18 9.48
CA ASP A 32 -0.90 18.64 10.03
C ASP A 32 -1.65 19.68 10.88
N PRO A 33 -2.44 20.59 10.26
CA PRO A 33 -3.32 21.51 10.98
C PRO A 33 -4.25 20.84 11.98
N TRP A 34 -4.52 19.54 11.84
CA TRP A 34 -5.48 18.78 12.65
C TRP A 34 -4.80 17.85 13.66
N GLN A 35 -3.50 18.02 13.90
CA GLN A 35 -2.71 17.19 14.79
C GLN A 35 -3.36 17.00 16.18
N GLY A 36 -3.91 18.08 16.75
CA GLY A 36 -4.58 18.02 18.06
C GLY A 36 -5.82 17.11 18.08
N MET A 37 -6.61 17.11 17.00
CA MET A 37 -7.76 16.21 16.84
C MET A 37 -7.28 14.78 16.56
N ASN A 38 -6.34 14.62 15.62
CA ASN A 38 -5.78 13.33 15.22
C ASN A 38 -5.19 12.58 16.42
N ARG A 39 -4.44 13.27 17.29
CA ARG A 39 -3.89 12.68 18.53
C ARG A 39 -4.98 12.24 19.51
N LYS A 40 -6.08 12.98 19.65
CA LYS A 40 -7.20 12.59 20.52
C LYS A 40 -7.90 11.34 20.00
N VAL A 41 -8.23 11.31 18.71
CA VAL A 41 -8.83 10.14 18.06
C VAL A 41 -7.89 8.94 18.13
N PHE A 42 -6.59 9.14 17.89
CA PHE A 42 -5.58 8.09 18.02
C PHE A 42 -5.54 7.50 19.44
N ASN A 43 -5.55 8.35 20.48
CA ASN A 43 -5.57 7.90 21.86
C ASN A 43 -6.84 7.11 22.20
N PHE A 44 -7.99 7.53 21.67
CA PHE A 44 -9.23 6.76 21.78
C PHE A 44 -9.12 5.40 21.09
N ASN A 45 -8.66 5.37 19.83
CA ASN A 45 -8.48 4.14 19.06
C ASN A 45 -7.52 3.18 19.75
N GLN A 46 -6.42 3.67 20.34
CA GLN A 46 -5.50 2.84 21.11
C GLN A 46 -6.16 2.22 22.35
N LYS A 47 -6.98 2.96 23.08
CA LYS A 47 -7.71 2.41 24.24
C LYS A 47 -8.72 1.36 23.79
N PHE A 48 -9.47 1.66 22.73
CA PHE A 48 -10.43 0.73 22.13
C PHE A 48 -9.75 -0.55 21.61
N ASP A 49 -8.61 -0.42 20.93
CA ASP A 49 -7.86 -1.57 20.41
C ASP A 49 -7.43 -2.50 21.55
N ASN A 50 -6.80 -1.94 22.58
CA ASN A 50 -6.30 -2.72 23.71
C ASN A 50 -7.43 -3.36 24.53
N ALA A 51 -8.58 -2.70 24.66
CA ALA A 51 -9.70 -3.18 25.47
C ALA A 51 -10.64 -4.15 24.71
N ILE A 52 -10.84 -3.94 23.41
CA ILE A 52 -11.89 -4.63 22.64
C ILE A 52 -11.33 -5.26 21.37
N ALA A 53 -10.79 -4.47 20.43
CA ALA A 53 -10.48 -4.96 19.09
C ALA A 53 -9.43 -6.09 19.11
N LYS A 54 -8.34 -5.90 19.86
CA LYS A 54 -7.24 -6.86 19.96
C LYS A 54 -7.63 -8.15 20.71
N PRO A 55 -8.33 -8.11 21.86
CA PRO A 55 -8.91 -9.31 22.47
C PRO A 55 -9.84 -10.09 21.53
N VAL A 56 -10.72 -9.40 20.80
CA VAL A 56 -11.63 -10.02 19.82
C VAL A 56 -10.84 -10.68 18.69
N ALA A 57 -9.85 -9.99 18.12
CA ALA A 57 -9.00 -10.52 17.06
C ALA A 57 -8.22 -11.76 17.53
N ARG A 58 -7.66 -11.74 18.74
CA ARG A 58 -7.01 -12.91 19.35
C ARG A 58 -7.98 -14.06 19.58
N GLY A 59 -9.20 -13.77 20.02
CA GLY A 59 -10.28 -14.75 20.16
C GLY A 59 -10.60 -15.41 18.82
N TYR A 60 -10.79 -14.61 17.77
CA TYR A 60 -11.00 -15.10 16.40
C TYR A 60 -9.86 -16.01 15.93
N VAL A 61 -8.60 -15.60 16.11
CA VAL A 61 -7.43 -16.42 15.74
C VAL A 61 -7.37 -17.72 16.55
N LYS A 62 -7.78 -17.69 17.83
CA LYS A 62 -7.78 -18.87 18.71
C LYS A 62 -8.85 -19.90 18.31
N VAL A 63 -10.02 -19.45 17.85
CA VAL A 63 -11.14 -20.35 17.50
C VAL A 63 -11.18 -20.75 16.02
N THR A 64 -10.41 -20.09 15.17
CA THR A 64 -10.34 -20.38 13.72
C THR A 64 -9.02 -20.99 13.31
N SER A 65 -9.04 -21.83 12.27
CA SER A 65 -7.82 -22.31 11.63
C SER A 65 -7.25 -21.29 10.63
N THR A 66 -6.00 -21.46 10.23
CA THR A 66 -5.36 -20.59 9.22
C THR A 66 -6.10 -20.63 7.88
N GLU A 67 -6.63 -21.79 7.52
CA GLU A 67 -7.39 -22.02 6.29
C GLU A 67 -8.70 -21.21 6.31
N VAL A 68 -9.46 -21.29 7.40
CA VAL A 68 -10.73 -20.51 7.53
C VAL A 68 -10.46 -19.02 7.39
N ARG A 69 -9.40 -18.51 8.03
CA ARG A 69 -9.02 -17.10 7.91
C ARG A 69 -8.64 -16.73 6.49
N LEU A 70 -7.90 -17.59 5.79
CA LEU A 70 -7.54 -17.38 4.40
C LEU A 70 -8.78 -17.34 3.49
N LEU A 71 -9.75 -18.23 3.68
CA LEU A 71 -11.00 -18.22 2.91
C LEU A 71 -11.78 -16.91 3.12
N VAL A 72 -11.87 -16.43 4.36
CA VAL A 72 -12.53 -15.16 4.69
C VAL A 72 -11.78 -13.98 4.05
N SER A 73 -10.45 -13.95 4.13
CA SER A 73 -9.63 -12.93 3.47
C SER A 73 -9.85 -12.92 1.96
N ASN A 74 -9.76 -14.08 1.30
CA ASN A 74 -9.98 -14.19 -0.16
C ASN A 74 -11.38 -13.71 -0.56
N PHE A 75 -12.40 -14.05 0.23
CA PHE A 75 -13.78 -13.63 -0.04
C PHE A 75 -13.90 -12.09 -0.02
N PHE A 76 -13.35 -11.43 1.00
CA PHE A 76 -13.38 -9.97 1.08
C PHE A 76 -12.51 -9.30 0.00
N ASP A 77 -11.36 -9.89 -0.34
CA ASP A 77 -10.51 -9.41 -1.44
C ASP A 77 -11.27 -9.48 -2.78
N ASN A 78 -12.01 -10.57 -3.03
CA ASN A 78 -12.84 -10.72 -4.22
C ASN A 78 -14.02 -9.74 -4.22
N LEU A 79 -14.64 -9.49 -3.06
CA LEU A 79 -15.75 -8.56 -2.91
C LEU A 79 -15.35 -7.10 -3.18
N GLN A 80 -14.10 -6.73 -2.89
CA GLN A 80 -13.57 -5.40 -3.16
C GLN A 80 -13.14 -5.21 -4.62
N MET A 81 -12.89 -6.29 -5.37
CA MET A 81 -12.35 -6.26 -6.72
C MET A 81 -13.17 -5.45 -7.74
N PRO A 82 -14.52 -5.40 -7.70
CA PRO A 82 -15.31 -4.49 -8.53
C PRO A 82 -14.92 -3.02 -8.39
N ILE A 83 -14.54 -2.57 -7.19
CA ILE A 83 -14.06 -1.20 -6.95
C ILE A 83 -12.77 -0.96 -7.72
N SER A 84 -11.83 -1.92 -7.68
CA SER A 84 -10.57 -1.83 -8.43
C SER A 84 -10.80 -1.85 -9.93
N ILE A 85 -11.69 -2.69 -10.45
CA ILE A 85 -12.03 -2.74 -11.88
C ILE A 85 -12.56 -1.39 -12.37
N VAL A 86 -13.51 -0.79 -11.64
CA VAL A 86 -14.05 0.53 -11.99
C VAL A 86 -12.95 1.59 -11.97
N ASN A 87 -12.08 1.57 -10.95
CA ASN A 87 -11.00 2.53 -10.85
C ASN A 87 -9.91 2.34 -11.91
N ASP A 88 -9.59 1.12 -12.31
CA ASP A 88 -8.68 0.87 -13.44
C ASP A 88 -9.24 1.45 -14.74
N VAL A 89 -10.56 1.35 -14.97
CA VAL A 89 -11.21 1.97 -16.12
C VAL A 89 -11.12 3.50 -16.04
N LEU A 90 -11.43 4.09 -14.89
CA LEU A 90 -11.33 5.54 -14.68
C LEU A 90 -9.89 6.06 -14.86
N GLN A 91 -8.90 5.27 -14.44
CA GLN A 91 -7.48 5.57 -14.58
C GLN A 91 -6.90 5.24 -15.97
N VAL A 92 -7.73 4.79 -16.92
CA VAL A 92 -7.34 4.38 -18.28
C VAL A 92 -6.24 3.31 -18.25
N ARG A 93 -6.40 2.30 -17.38
CA ARG A 93 -5.52 1.13 -17.22
C ARG A 93 -6.16 -0.14 -17.80
N PRO A 94 -6.16 -0.32 -19.14
CA PRO A 94 -6.85 -1.45 -19.75
C PRO A 94 -6.30 -2.82 -19.30
N VAL A 95 -5.00 -2.94 -19.07
CA VAL A 95 -4.37 -4.18 -18.58
C VAL A 95 -4.83 -4.51 -17.15
N GLY A 96 -4.83 -3.52 -16.25
CA GLY A 96 -5.30 -3.70 -14.87
C GLY A 96 -6.79 -4.08 -14.83
N ALA A 97 -7.62 -3.36 -15.59
CA ALA A 97 -9.05 -3.63 -15.67
C ALA A 97 -9.33 -5.05 -16.16
N ALA A 98 -8.65 -5.51 -17.23
CA ALA A 98 -8.82 -6.86 -17.77
C ALA A 98 -8.33 -7.93 -16.77
N GLN A 99 -7.19 -7.70 -16.12
CA GLN A 99 -6.60 -8.63 -15.16
C GLN A 99 -7.48 -8.78 -13.90
N ASN A 100 -7.92 -7.68 -13.30
CA ASN A 100 -8.80 -7.69 -12.15
C ASN A 100 -10.19 -8.25 -12.49
N THR A 101 -10.71 -7.97 -13.69
CA THR A 101 -11.96 -8.60 -14.17
C THR A 101 -11.80 -10.11 -14.31
N GLY A 102 -10.71 -10.57 -14.92
CA GLY A 102 -10.42 -12.00 -15.06
C GLY A 102 -10.32 -12.68 -13.69
N ARG A 103 -9.62 -12.07 -12.73
CA ARG A 103 -9.54 -12.57 -11.35
C ARG A 103 -10.91 -12.67 -10.70
N PHE A 104 -11.71 -11.60 -10.77
CA PHE A 104 -13.06 -11.56 -10.20
C PHE A 104 -13.95 -12.66 -10.77
N LEU A 105 -13.95 -12.83 -12.10
CA LEU A 105 -14.76 -13.85 -12.76
C LEU A 105 -14.32 -15.25 -12.34
N VAL A 106 -13.02 -15.55 -12.40
CA VAL A 106 -12.49 -16.88 -12.05
C VAL A 106 -12.72 -17.21 -10.58
N ASN A 107 -12.43 -16.28 -9.67
CA ASN A 107 -12.60 -16.51 -8.23
C ASN A 107 -14.08 -16.55 -7.83
N SER A 108 -14.95 -15.76 -8.45
CA SER A 108 -16.39 -15.79 -8.16
C SER A 108 -17.07 -17.07 -8.67
N THR A 109 -16.62 -17.62 -9.80
CA THR A 109 -17.20 -18.83 -10.41
C THR A 109 -16.56 -20.11 -9.91
N ILE A 110 -15.27 -20.31 -10.20
CA ILE A 110 -14.51 -21.52 -9.86
C ILE A 110 -14.09 -21.47 -8.39
N GLY A 111 -13.74 -20.30 -7.88
CA GLY A 111 -13.30 -20.10 -6.50
C GLY A 111 -14.42 -20.04 -5.47
N LEU A 112 -15.66 -20.41 -5.82
CA LEU A 112 -16.85 -20.36 -4.96
C LEU A 112 -17.08 -18.97 -4.33
N ALA A 113 -17.51 -18.01 -5.15
CA ALA A 113 -17.73 -16.62 -4.73
C ALA A 113 -16.49 -15.90 -4.18
N GLY A 114 -15.29 -16.40 -4.49
CA GLY A 114 -14.02 -15.85 -4.04
C GLY A 114 -13.47 -16.45 -2.75
N LEU A 115 -14.07 -17.50 -2.19
CA LEU A 115 -13.50 -18.21 -1.03
C LEU A 115 -12.11 -18.80 -1.36
N PHE A 116 -11.93 -19.29 -2.59
CA PHE A 116 -10.67 -19.82 -3.10
C PHE A 116 -10.09 -18.90 -4.18
N ASP A 117 -8.75 -18.92 -4.35
CA ASP A 117 -8.03 -18.16 -5.39
C ASP A 117 -7.45 -19.05 -6.51
N PRO A 118 -8.28 -19.66 -7.39
CA PRO A 118 -7.79 -20.32 -8.59
C PRO A 118 -7.17 -19.31 -9.58
N ALA A 119 -7.59 -18.05 -9.60
CA ALA A 119 -7.02 -17.05 -10.50
C ALA A 119 -5.52 -16.81 -10.24
N GLY A 120 -5.10 -16.78 -8.98
CA GLY A 120 -3.70 -16.69 -8.60
C GLY A 120 -2.87 -17.88 -9.11
N LYS A 121 -3.44 -19.10 -9.06
CA LYS A 121 -2.79 -20.31 -9.59
C LYS A 121 -2.66 -20.31 -11.12
N LEU A 122 -3.53 -19.56 -11.81
CA LEU A 122 -3.47 -19.35 -13.25
C LEU A 122 -2.53 -18.20 -13.66
N GLY A 123 -1.84 -17.56 -12.69
CA GLY A 123 -0.89 -16.48 -12.95
C GLY A 123 -1.51 -15.09 -13.06
N LEU A 124 -2.82 -14.95 -12.84
CA LEU A 124 -3.45 -13.63 -12.77
C LEU A 124 -3.09 -12.99 -11.43
N ARG A 125 -2.23 -11.97 -11.40
CA ARG A 125 -1.78 -11.35 -10.14
C ARG A 125 -2.83 -10.35 -9.62
N ALA A 126 -2.98 -10.20 -8.32
CA ALA A 126 -3.84 -9.14 -7.77
C ALA A 126 -3.22 -7.75 -8.06
N ASP A 127 -4.04 -6.80 -8.51
CA ASP A 127 -3.64 -5.43 -8.81
C ASP A 127 -4.66 -4.44 -8.20
N PRO A 128 -4.79 -4.38 -6.87
CA PRO A 128 -5.83 -3.59 -6.22
C PRO A 128 -5.58 -2.09 -6.43
N THR A 129 -6.65 -1.37 -6.74
CA THR A 129 -6.67 0.10 -6.81
C THR A 129 -8.00 0.62 -6.29
N ASP A 130 -8.02 1.89 -5.90
CA ASP A 130 -9.18 2.56 -5.33
C ASP A 130 -9.32 3.99 -5.87
N PHE A 131 -10.37 4.67 -5.42
CA PHE A 131 -10.69 6.02 -5.87
C PHE A 131 -9.70 7.06 -5.34
N GLY A 132 -9.03 6.81 -4.22
CA GLY A 132 -7.96 7.68 -3.72
C GLY A 132 -6.80 7.73 -4.70
N VAL A 133 -6.39 6.59 -5.25
CA VAL A 133 -5.38 6.52 -6.31
C VAL A 133 -5.86 7.21 -7.60
N THR A 134 -7.14 7.03 -7.96
CA THR A 134 -7.73 7.70 -9.13
C THR A 134 -7.66 9.22 -9.02
N LEU A 135 -7.97 9.79 -7.85
CA LEU A 135 -7.91 11.24 -7.63
C LEU A 135 -6.49 11.78 -7.51
N ALA A 136 -5.52 10.93 -7.17
CA ALA A 136 -4.12 11.34 -7.00
C ALA A 136 -3.33 11.40 -8.31
N ARG A 137 -3.87 10.85 -9.42
CA ARG A 137 -3.29 10.94 -10.76
C ARG A 137 -3.65 12.26 -11.44
#